data_AF-A0A817LPY8-F1
#
_entry.id   AF-A0A817LPY8-F1
#
_cell.length_a   1.000
_cell.length_b   1.000
_cell.length_c   1.000
_cell.angle_alpha   90.00
_cell.angle_beta   90.00
_cell.angle_gamma   90.00
#
_symmetry.space_group_name_H-M   'P 1'
#
loop_
_entity.id
_entity.type
_entity.pdbx_description
1 polymer ?
#
loop_
_entity_poly.entity_id
_entity_poly.type
_entity_poly.pdbx_seq_one_letter_code
_entity_poly.pdbx_strand_id
1 'polypeptide(L)'
;HIKTYSLIQGEKLAIAHHPVNMKEKNISKEDIKKNYGLSSYPNEWTIFEVGKFISHLTDDTIANVFCKFHINGKALLLLTKEILRDDMKIHVGPSIIILNEISKLH
;
A
#
# COMPACT_ATOMS: atom_id res chain seq x y z
N HIS A 1 33.18 30.78 -4.55
CA HIS A 1 34.27 30.10 -3.81
C HIS A 1 34.10 28.60 -3.93
N ILE A 2 34.86 28.00 -4.85
CA ILE A 2 34.92 26.55 -5.08
C ILE A 2 35.96 25.99 -4.11
N LYS A 3 35.57 25.03 -3.26
CA LYS A 3 36.52 24.29 -2.41
C LYS A 3 36.71 22.89 -2.97
N THR A 4 37.85 22.72 -3.61
CA THR A 4 38.48 21.45 -4.02
C THR A 4 38.76 20.58 -2.80
N TYR A 5 38.37 19.30 -2.86
CA TYR A 5 38.78 18.29 -1.88
C TYR A 5 40.03 17.56 -2.39
N SER A 6 41.10 17.71 -1.62
CA SER A 6 42.39 17.08 -1.85
C SER A 6 42.36 15.64 -1.33
N LEU A 7 42.93 14.72 -2.12
CA LEU A 7 43.18 13.33 -1.73
C LEU A 7 44.11 13.25 -0.52
N ILE A 8 43.72 12.43 0.46
CA ILE A 8 44.63 11.85 1.45
C ILE A 8 44.41 10.33 1.43
N GLN A 9 45.47 9.63 1.07
CA GLN A 9 45.59 8.17 1.01
C GLN A 9 45.84 7.61 2.41
N GLY A 10 45.24 6.46 2.68
CA GLY A 10 45.76 5.49 3.64
C GLY A 10 45.16 5.53 5.03
N GLU A 11 43.95 5.00 5.20
CA GLU A 11 43.60 4.18 6.37
C GLU A 11 42.40 3.28 6.06
N LYS A 12 42.60 1.99 6.25
CA LYS A 12 41.75 0.87 5.87
C LYS A 12 40.51 0.83 6.76
N LEU A 13 39.44 1.51 6.37
CA LEU A 13 38.12 1.34 7.00
C LEU A 13 37.43 0.11 6.40
N ALA A 14 37.25 -0.91 7.24
CA ALA A 14 36.52 -2.12 6.93
C ALA A 14 35.08 -1.77 6.51
N ILE A 15 34.80 -1.88 5.21
CA ILE A 15 33.44 -1.81 4.70
C ILE A 15 32.77 -3.11 5.12
N ALA A 16 32.01 -3.08 6.20
CA ALA A 16 31.04 -4.12 6.50
C ALA A 16 29.97 -4.08 5.40
N HIS A 17 30.21 -4.79 4.31
CA HIS A 17 29.14 -5.27 3.44
C HIS A 17 28.24 -6.16 4.31
N HIS A 18 27.25 -5.57 4.97
CA HIS A 18 26.08 -6.32 5.38
C HIS A 18 25.40 -6.76 4.08
N PRO A 19 25.30 -8.07 3.79
CA PRO A 19 24.34 -8.50 2.80
C PRO A 19 22.98 -8.09 3.36
N VAL A 20 22.27 -7.22 2.63
CA VAL A 20 20.83 -7.04 2.84
C VAL A 20 20.23 -8.41 2.58
N ASN A 21 20.00 -9.15 3.66
CA ASN A 21 19.26 -10.40 3.63
C ASN A 21 17.80 -10.05 3.34
N MET A 22 17.50 -9.71 2.08
CA MET A 22 16.16 -9.86 1.53
C MET A 22 15.88 -11.35 1.56
N LYS A 23 15.39 -11.83 2.71
CA LYS A 23 14.62 -13.07 2.73
C LYS A 23 13.41 -12.79 1.87
N GLU A 24 13.52 -13.12 0.58
CA GLU A 24 12.39 -13.43 -0.26
C GLU A 24 11.55 -14.43 0.53
N LYS A 25 10.50 -13.88 1.16
CA LYS A 25 9.52 -14.68 1.84
C LYS A 25 8.89 -15.48 0.71
N ASN A 26 9.20 -16.78 0.64
CA ASN A 26 8.55 -17.72 -0.25
C ASN A 26 7.04 -17.59 -0.01
N ILE A 27 6.38 -16.83 -0.88
CA ILE A 27 4.94 -16.66 -0.96
C ILE A 27 4.42 -18.06 -1.30
N SER A 28 3.84 -18.74 -0.32
CA SER A 28 3.29 -20.08 -0.54
C SER A 28 2.10 -19.92 -1.47
N LYS A 29 1.76 -20.98 -2.22
CA LYS A 29 0.63 -20.99 -3.17
C LYS A 29 -0.73 -20.73 -2.48
N GLU A 30 -0.77 -20.58 -1.15
CA GLU A 30 -1.94 -20.20 -0.35
C GLU A 30 -2.15 -18.69 -0.20
N ASP A 31 -1.18 -17.85 -0.59
CA ASP A 31 -1.34 -16.39 -0.65
C ASP A 31 -2.36 -15.92 -1.72
N ILE A 32 -2.91 -16.86 -2.51
CA ILE A 32 -3.71 -16.63 -3.73
C ILE A 32 -5.22 -16.50 -3.46
N LYS A 33 -5.71 -16.64 -2.22
CA LYS A 33 -7.04 -16.12 -1.85
C LYS A 33 -6.98 -15.36 -0.54
N LYS A 34 -6.33 -14.20 -0.57
CA LYS A 34 -6.50 -13.17 0.48
C LYS A 34 -7.92 -12.62 0.35
N ASN A 35 -8.90 -13.40 0.80
CA ASN A 35 -10.31 -13.09 0.58
C ASN A 35 -10.85 -12.08 1.60
N TYR A 36 -9.99 -11.38 2.36
CA TYR A 36 -10.35 -10.39 3.40
C TYR A 36 -11.53 -10.77 4.33
N GLY A 37 -11.84 -12.07 4.44
CA GLY A 37 -13.07 -12.58 5.07
C GLY A 37 -14.38 -12.12 4.43
N LEU A 38 -14.41 -11.92 3.11
CA LEU A 38 -15.57 -11.53 2.29
C LEU A 38 -15.92 -12.68 1.33
N SER A 39 -17.20 -12.99 1.14
CA SER A 39 -17.63 -14.14 0.32
C SER A 39 -18.07 -13.75 -1.10
N SER A 40 -18.24 -12.46 -1.35
CA SER A 40 -18.76 -11.85 -2.57
C SER A 40 -17.63 -11.31 -3.46
N TYR A 41 -17.91 -11.14 -4.76
CA TYR A 41 -16.96 -10.55 -5.69
C TYR A 41 -16.77 -9.05 -5.40
N PRO A 42 -15.59 -8.47 -5.67
CA PRO A 42 -15.32 -7.06 -5.38
C PRO A 42 -16.33 -6.07 -5.97
N ASN A 43 -16.91 -6.34 -7.14
CA ASN A 43 -17.94 -5.52 -7.78
C ASN A 43 -19.32 -5.58 -7.08
N GLU A 44 -19.51 -6.55 -6.19
CA GLU A 44 -20.75 -6.76 -5.42
C GLU A 44 -20.63 -6.24 -3.99
N TRP A 45 -19.43 -5.85 -3.55
CA TRP A 45 -19.21 -5.38 -2.19
C TRP A 45 -20.08 -4.17 -1.86
N THR A 46 -20.75 -4.26 -0.72
CA THR A 46 -21.45 -3.15 -0.08
C THR A 46 -20.45 -2.14 0.50
N ILE A 47 -20.94 -0.96 0.88
CA ILE A 47 -20.12 0.06 1.57
C ILE A 47 -19.48 -0.53 2.84
N PHE A 48 -20.20 -1.39 3.57
CA PHE A 48 -19.69 -2.04 4.77
C PHE A 48 -18.54 -3.00 4.46
N GLU A 49 -18.68 -3.82 3.42
CA GLU A 49 -17.64 -4.77 3.01
C GLU A 49 -16.39 -4.03 2.49
N VAL A 50 -16.56 -2.92 1.77
CA VAL A 50 -15.45 -2.02 1.41
C VAL A 50 -14.77 -1.45 2.64
N GLY A 51 -15.54 -0.97 3.63
CA GLY A 51 -14.98 -0.49 4.90
C GLY A 51 -14.15 -1.56 5.60
N LYS A 52 -14.66 -2.80 5.67
CA LYS A 52 -13.93 -3.95 6.25
C LYS A 52 -12.65 -4.27 5.47
N PHE A 53 -12.70 -4.24 4.15
CA PHE A 53 -11.51 -4.42 3.30
C PHE A 53 -10.45 -3.35 3.62
N ILE A 54 -10.82 -2.07 3.64
CA ILE A 54 -9.88 -0.97 3.89
C ILE A 54 -9.31 -1.01 5.31
N SER A 55 -10.13 -1.36 6.31
CA SER A 55 -9.66 -1.54 7.70
C SER A 55 -8.57 -2.61 7.80
N HIS A 56 -8.68 -3.73 7.08
CA HIS A 56 -7.61 -4.75 7.03
C HIS A 56 -6.31 -4.26 6.37
N LEU A 57 -6.38 -3.27 5.48
CA LEU A 57 -5.20 -2.73 4.80
C LEU A 57 -4.52 -1.62 5.58
N THR A 58 -5.29 -0.91 6.40
CA THR A 58 -4.89 0.34 7.03
C THR A 58 -5.37 0.39 8.49
N ASP A 59 -6.39 1.19 8.78
CA ASP A 59 -7.05 1.34 10.07
C ASP A 59 -8.51 1.80 9.90
N ASP A 60 -9.25 1.80 11.01
CA ASP A 60 -10.67 2.17 11.03
C ASP A 60 -10.94 3.65 10.71
N THR A 61 -9.95 4.53 10.90
CA THR A 61 -10.10 5.95 10.58
C THR A 61 -10.20 6.12 9.07
N ILE A 62 -9.32 5.46 8.32
CA ILE A 62 -9.34 5.49 6.86
C ILE A 62 -10.55 4.72 6.32
N ALA A 63 -10.90 3.58 6.91
CA ALA A 63 -12.12 2.85 6.53
C ALA A 63 -13.38 3.72 6.65
N ASN A 64 -13.48 4.52 7.72
CA ASN A 64 -14.59 5.46 7.90
C ASN A 64 -14.65 6.56 6.82
N VAL A 65 -13.53 6.93 6.20
CA VAL A 65 -13.54 7.85 5.06
C VAL A 65 -14.28 7.22 3.88
N PHE A 66 -14.01 5.95 3.57
CA PHE A 66 -14.71 5.24 2.48
C PHE A 66 -16.20 5.11 2.74
N CYS A 67 -16.58 4.83 4.01
CA CYS A 67 -17.98 4.81 4.41
C CYS A 67 -18.67 6.18 4.22
N LYS A 68 -18.01 7.28 4.64
CA LYS A 68 -18.54 8.66 4.49
C LYS A 68 -18.69 9.09 3.04
N PHE A 69 -17.79 8.67 2.16
CA PHE A 69 -17.87 8.91 0.72
C PHE A 69 -18.80 7.91 0.00
N HIS A 70 -19.48 7.03 0.74
CA HIS A 70 -20.37 6.01 0.18
C HIS A 70 -19.72 5.12 -0.89
N ILE A 71 -18.45 4.77 -0.70
CA ILE A 71 -17.72 3.92 -1.64
C ILE A 71 -18.17 2.47 -1.48
N ASN A 72 -18.87 1.96 -2.49
CA ASN A 72 -19.17 0.53 -2.64
C ASN A 72 -18.15 -0.14 -3.56
N GLY A 73 -18.28 -1.45 -3.76
CA GLY A 73 -17.36 -2.26 -4.57
C GLY A 73 -17.15 -1.76 -5.99
N LYS A 74 -18.22 -1.33 -6.66
CA LYS A 74 -18.13 -0.76 -8.02
C LYS A 74 -17.35 0.55 -8.03
N ALA A 75 -17.62 1.45 -7.08
CA ALA A 75 -16.89 2.70 -6.95
C ALA A 75 -15.43 2.46 -6.56
N LEU A 76 -15.16 1.49 -5.68
CA LEU A 76 -13.82 1.10 -5.24
C LEU A 76 -12.94 0.74 -6.44
N LEU A 77 -13.45 -0.08 -7.37
CA LEU A 77 -12.74 -0.51 -8.59
C LEU A 77 -12.50 0.62 -9.60
N LEU A 78 -13.13 1.79 -9.42
CA LEU A 78 -12.94 2.97 -10.26
C LEU A 78 -12.07 4.04 -9.57
N LEU A 79 -11.63 3.80 -8.33
CA LEU A 79 -10.82 4.78 -7.60
C LEU A 79 -9.47 4.98 -8.28
N THR A 80 -9.13 6.25 -8.43
CA THR A 80 -7.82 6.69 -8.92
C THR A 80 -7.02 7.31 -7.78
N LYS A 81 -5.74 7.51 -8.03
CA LYS A 81 -4.84 8.23 -7.12
C LYS A 81 -5.30 9.67 -6.85
N GLU A 82 -5.90 10.32 -7.84
CA GLU A 82 -6.44 11.68 -7.73
C GLU A 82 -7.61 11.68 -6.75
N ILE A 83 -8.59 10.79 -6.92
CA ILE A 83 -9.75 10.71 -6.01
C ILE A 83 -9.31 10.45 -4.57
N LEU A 84 -8.36 9.53 -4.35
CA LEU A 84 -7.90 9.21 -2.98
C LEU A 84 -7.18 10.38 -2.29
N ARG A 85 -6.33 11.11 -3.02
CA ARG A 85 -5.48 12.14 -2.40
C ARG A 85 -6.12 13.52 -2.43
N ASP A 86 -6.79 13.85 -3.52
CA ASP A 86 -7.27 15.20 -3.78
C ASP A 86 -8.72 15.34 -3.31
N ASP A 87 -9.57 14.33 -3.48
CA ASP A 87 -10.96 14.40 -3.02
C ASP A 87 -11.13 13.84 -1.60
N MET A 88 -10.61 12.65 -1.35
CA MET A 88 -10.75 11.95 -0.05
C MET A 88 -9.68 12.35 0.97
N LYS A 89 -8.69 13.15 0.57
CA LYS A 89 -7.61 13.68 1.43
C LYS A 89 -6.81 12.59 2.19
N ILE A 90 -6.69 11.40 1.61
CA ILE A 90 -5.89 10.31 2.17
C ILE A 90 -4.41 10.56 1.90
N HIS A 91 -3.57 10.36 2.91
CA HIS A 91 -2.12 10.54 2.79
C HIS A 91 -1.48 9.54 1.80
N VAL A 92 -0.33 9.93 1.25
CA VAL A 92 0.36 9.18 0.19
C VAL A 92 0.66 7.73 0.56
N GLY A 93 1.11 7.47 1.79
CA GLY A 93 1.45 6.12 2.25
C GLY A 93 0.25 5.16 2.15
N PRO A 94 -0.86 5.43 2.87
CA PRO A 94 -2.08 4.64 2.74
C PRO A 94 -2.65 4.59 1.31
N SER A 95 -2.62 5.69 0.54
CA SER A 95 -3.10 5.66 -0.84
C SER A 95 -2.34 4.67 -1.73
N ILE A 96 -1.02 4.54 -1.56
CA ILE A 96 -0.21 3.58 -2.33
C ILE A 96 -0.62 2.15 -1.98
N ILE A 97 -0.78 1.85 -0.68
CA ILE A 97 -1.19 0.52 -0.20
C ILE A 97 -2.57 0.16 -0.77
N ILE A 98 -3.53 1.07 -0.64
CA ILE A 98 -4.91 0.87 -1.09
C ILE A 98 -4.95 0.61 -2.60
N LEU A 99 -4.33 1.48 -3.42
CA LEU A 99 -4.35 1.33 -4.88
C LEU A 99 -3.68 0.03 -5.33
N ASN A 100 -2.58 -0.36 -4.70
CA ASN A 100 -1.89 -1.61 -5.01
C ASN A 100 -2.75 -2.84 -4.71
N GLU A 101 -3.56 -2.81 -3.64
CA GLU A 101 -4.47 -3.92 -3.36
C GLU A 101 -5.71 -3.89 -4.25
N ILE A 102 -6.27 -2.72 -4.57
CA ILE A 102 -7.38 -2.60 -5.52
C ILE A 102 -6.98 -3.15 -6.90
N SER A 103 -5.75 -2.90 -7.37
CA SER A 103 -5.31 -3.41 -8.69
C SER A 103 -5.27 -4.94 -8.79
N LYS A 104 -5.31 -5.65 -7.67
CA LYS A 104 -5.35 -7.12 -7.61
C LYS A 104 -6.77 -7.69 -7.54
N LEU A 105 -7.79 -6.82 -7.45
CA LEU A 105 -9.20 -7.21 -7.42
C LEU A 105 -9.82 -7.35 -8.83
N HIS A 106 -9.05 -7.00 -9.88
CA HIS A 106 -9.42 -7.13 -11.28
C HIS A 106 -9.14 -8.53 -11.84
#